data_AF-M4ST17-F1
#
_entry.id   AF-M4ST17-F1
#
_cell.length_a   1.000
_cell.length_b   1.000
_cell.length_c   1.000
_cell.angle_alpha   90.00
_cell.angle_beta   90.00
_cell.angle_gamma   90.00
#
_symmetry.space_group_name_H-M   'P 1'
#
loop_
_entity.id
_entity.type
_entity.pdbx_description
1 polymer ?
#
loop_
_entity_poly.entity_id
_entity_poly.type
_entity_poly.pdbx_seq_one_letter_code
_entity_poly.pdbx_strand_id
1 'polypeptide(L)'
;EQQAKMSKTSGTYAWSINGRRANQYSIKVQKQKPTVYSPQTGAVQSNIILLNLTTIPDEVEAILSATGKDSEWEQVSQKTPQKTYFKDQKQFDDMKSNYKTLIGETKKQFREDNGIPLPAAARQNIRGAMTQLANKVQNIQTAFEVANQQETKLRRQAKKHMMTALYGETATATITDTRDPDADFQPDLSTSFPLTASNTRDEECKKPPPTSAGAGTALAADAICLCTKSATTAHDACLSSGNIGSYNMHGATAKATLATLWGKIKAECDKIVPASGQELSAATLQAAIGSYFSGGGSNWGSAMDSNLDSTARRRPQRGKT
;
A
#
# COMPACT_ATOMS: atom_id res chain seq x y z
N GLU A 1 13.58 -26.38 33.75
CA GLU A 1 13.37 -25.00 34.23
C GLU A 1 14.27 -24.05 33.47
N GLN A 2 13.70 -23.02 32.85
CA GLN A 2 14.23 -21.65 32.87
C GLN A 2 13.21 -20.74 32.17
N GLN A 3 12.77 -19.73 32.91
CA GLN A 3 11.75 -18.77 32.53
C GLN A 3 12.31 -17.73 31.54
N ALA A 4 11.62 -17.51 30.43
CA ALA A 4 11.84 -16.33 29.60
C ALA A 4 10.96 -15.17 30.12
N LYS A 5 11.59 -14.19 30.78
CA LYS A 5 10.96 -12.89 31.11
C LYS A 5 10.87 -12.06 29.83
N MET A 6 9.66 -11.65 29.46
CA MET A 6 9.43 -10.62 28.44
C MET A 6 9.56 -9.23 29.06
N SER A 7 10.54 -8.44 28.60
CA SER A 7 10.51 -6.98 28.75
C SER A 7 10.17 -6.37 27.38
N LYS A 8 9.12 -5.54 27.34
CA LYS A 8 8.74 -4.79 26.13
C LYS A 8 9.61 -3.54 26.03
N THR A 9 10.46 -3.51 25.02
CA THR A 9 10.95 -2.26 24.44
C THR A 9 11.19 -2.50 22.95
N SER A 10 10.48 -1.75 22.11
CA SER A 10 10.78 -1.52 20.69
C SER A 10 11.28 -2.73 19.86
N GLY A 11 10.34 -3.58 19.44
CA GLY A 11 10.22 -4.00 18.04
C GLY A 11 11.39 -4.69 17.33
N THR A 12 12.23 -5.50 17.99
CA THR A 12 13.11 -6.43 17.27
C THR A 12 13.33 -7.71 18.08
N TYR A 13 12.83 -8.84 17.57
CA TYR A 13 13.18 -10.17 18.10
C TYR A 13 14.24 -10.78 17.18
N ALA A 14 15.42 -11.08 17.72
CA ALA A 14 16.46 -11.84 17.03
C ALA A 14 16.59 -13.21 17.71
N TRP A 15 16.41 -14.28 16.93
CA TRP A 15 16.77 -15.64 17.31
C TRP A 15 17.96 -16.08 16.45
N SER A 16 19.01 -16.60 17.10
CA SER A 16 20.21 -17.13 16.45
C SER A 16 20.40 -18.57 16.86
N ILE A 17 20.44 -19.49 15.89
CA ILE A 17 21.01 -20.83 16.05
C ILE A 17 21.83 -21.14 14.79
N ASN A 18 23.15 -21.23 15.00
CA ASN A 18 24.21 -21.86 14.17
C ASN A 18 24.30 -21.55 12.66
N GLY A 19 25.20 -20.61 12.33
CA GLY A 19 26.30 -20.95 11.41
C GLY A 19 26.13 -20.69 9.91
N ARG A 20 25.75 -19.47 9.50
CA ARG A 20 26.27 -18.80 8.28
C ARG A 20 25.76 -17.35 8.28
N ARG A 21 26.68 -16.37 8.22
CA ARG A 21 26.35 -14.94 8.16
C ARG A 21 25.55 -14.66 6.88
N ALA A 22 24.23 -14.55 7.01
CA ALA A 22 23.40 -13.97 5.96
C ALA A 22 23.59 -12.45 6.00
N ASN A 23 24.17 -11.89 4.93
CA ASN A 23 24.23 -10.46 4.73
C ASN A 23 22.80 -9.90 4.69
N GLN A 24 22.46 -9.13 5.71
CA GLN A 24 21.20 -8.44 5.85
C GLN A 24 21.21 -7.21 4.93
N TYR A 25 20.93 -7.40 3.65
CA TYR A 25 20.68 -6.28 2.74
C TYR A 25 19.25 -5.78 2.96
N SER A 26 19.16 -4.65 3.66
CA SER A 26 17.89 -3.94 3.86
C SER A 26 17.41 -3.39 2.52
N ILE A 27 16.23 -3.84 2.09
CA ILE A 27 15.47 -3.20 1.01
C ILE A 27 15.11 -1.80 1.50
N LYS A 28 15.89 -0.79 1.12
CA LYS A 28 15.36 0.58 1.04
C LYS A 28 14.47 0.60 -0.19
N VAL A 29 13.22 0.15 -0.02
CA VAL A 29 12.14 0.74 -0.81
C VAL A 29 12.31 2.22 -0.54
N GLN A 30 12.63 3.02 -1.56
CA GLN A 30 12.35 4.43 -1.42
C GLN A 30 10.86 4.49 -1.18
N LYS A 31 10.50 4.57 0.11
CA LYS A 31 9.23 5.04 0.59
C LYS A 31 9.15 6.49 0.14
N GLN A 32 9.01 6.74 -1.16
CA GLN A 32 8.07 7.76 -1.58
C GLN A 32 6.71 7.17 -1.24
N LYS A 33 6.44 7.13 0.08
CA LYS A 33 5.10 7.32 0.59
C LYS A 33 4.59 8.50 -0.21
N PRO A 34 3.53 8.38 -1.01
CA PRO A 34 2.80 9.57 -1.42
C PRO A 34 2.59 10.33 -0.14
N THR A 35 3.16 11.53 -0.11
CA THR A 35 3.49 12.26 1.10
C THR A 35 2.31 12.21 2.03
N VAL A 36 2.41 11.36 3.06
CA VAL A 36 1.57 11.44 4.25
C VAL A 36 1.56 12.92 4.57
N TYR A 37 0.37 13.49 4.69
CA TYR A 37 0.16 14.84 5.18
C TYR A 37 1.26 15.15 6.18
N SER A 38 2.24 15.96 5.79
CA SER A 38 3.48 15.95 6.56
C SER A 38 3.12 16.39 7.98
N PRO A 39 3.77 15.89 9.03
CA PRO A 39 3.51 16.35 10.39
C PRO A 39 3.56 17.89 10.50
N GLN A 40 4.35 18.53 9.63
CA GLN A 40 4.46 19.98 9.49
C GLN A 40 3.19 20.61 8.90
N THR A 41 2.61 20.01 7.85
CA THR A 41 1.34 20.49 7.26
C THR A 41 0.19 20.34 8.27
N GLY A 42 0.15 19.23 9.03
CA GLY A 42 -0.78 19.01 10.15
C GLY A 42 -0.68 20.08 11.24
N ALA A 43 0.54 20.39 11.65
CA ALA A 43 0.80 21.40 12.66
C ALA A 43 0.41 22.82 12.21
N VAL A 44 0.71 23.19 10.96
CA VAL A 44 0.35 24.50 10.40
C VAL A 44 -1.17 24.68 10.35
N GLN A 45 -1.91 23.66 9.89
CA GLN A 45 -3.37 23.72 9.88
C GLN A 45 -3.96 23.85 11.28
N SER A 46 -3.48 23.04 12.21
CA SER A 46 -3.91 23.11 13.61
C SER A 46 -3.68 24.50 14.17
N ASN A 47 -2.51 25.10 13.95
CA ASN A 47 -2.21 26.45 14.43
C ASN A 47 -3.11 27.52 13.78
N ILE A 48 -3.46 27.40 12.50
CA ILE A 48 -4.39 28.34 11.84
C ILE A 48 -5.80 28.25 12.42
N ILE A 49 -6.29 27.03 12.70
CA ILE A 49 -7.59 26.82 13.36
C ILE A 49 -7.56 27.44 14.76
N LEU A 50 -6.48 27.23 15.51
CA LEU A 50 -6.29 27.80 16.85
C LEU A 50 -6.22 29.34 16.80
N LEU A 51 -5.49 29.92 15.85
CA LEU A 51 -5.47 31.38 15.65
C LEU A 51 -6.86 31.93 15.35
N ASN A 52 -7.65 31.25 14.50
CA ASN A 52 -9.02 31.70 14.23
C ASN A 52 -9.89 31.69 15.49
N LEU A 53 -9.74 30.67 16.35
CA LEU A 53 -10.45 30.60 17.63
C LEU A 53 -10.10 31.74 18.59
N THR A 54 -8.95 32.39 18.46
CA THR A 54 -8.58 33.55 19.31
C THR A 54 -9.34 34.82 18.94
N THR A 55 -10.05 34.81 17.80
CA THR A 55 -10.75 35.99 17.25
C THR A 55 -12.26 35.89 17.37
N ILE A 56 -12.78 34.80 17.93
CA ILE A 56 -14.22 34.58 18.09
C ILE A 56 -14.86 35.67 18.99
N PRO A 57 -16.16 35.94 18.82
CA PRO A 57 -16.90 36.82 19.74
C PRO A 57 -16.90 36.27 21.17
N ASP A 58 -16.97 37.16 22.17
CA ASP A 58 -16.99 36.79 23.60
C ASP A 58 -18.19 35.88 23.91
N GLU A 59 -19.32 36.06 23.21
CA GLU A 59 -20.51 35.22 23.37
C GLU A 59 -20.26 33.79 22.88
N VAL A 60 -19.47 33.62 21.82
CA VAL A 60 -19.09 32.30 21.30
C VAL A 60 -18.07 31.66 22.24
N GLU A 61 -17.10 32.42 22.73
CA GLU A 61 -16.13 31.96 23.72
C GLU A 61 -16.81 31.45 25.00
N ALA A 62 -17.81 32.18 25.50
CA ALA A 62 -18.62 31.76 26.65
C ALA A 62 -19.31 30.40 26.43
N ILE A 63 -19.81 30.14 25.21
CA ILE A 63 -20.42 28.85 24.86
C ILE A 63 -19.38 27.73 24.81
N LEU A 64 -18.21 27.97 24.21
CA LEU A 64 -17.15 26.96 24.06
C LEU A 64 -16.47 26.62 25.39
N SER A 65 -16.38 27.60 26.29
CA SER A 65 -15.83 27.45 27.65
C SER A 65 -16.80 26.85 28.65
N ALA A 66 -18.11 26.90 28.38
CA ALA A 66 -19.14 26.36 29.26
C ALA A 66 -18.98 24.85 29.52
N THR A 67 -19.30 24.46 30.74
CA THR A 67 -19.29 23.08 31.22
C THR A 67 -20.68 22.64 31.66
N GLY A 68 -20.98 21.33 31.57
CA GLY A 68 -22.28 20.78 31.95
C GLY A 68 -23.32 20.81 30.82
N LYS A 69 -24.58 20.52 31.15
CA LYS A 69 -25.66 20.28 30.17
C LYS A 69 -25.97 21.49 29.27
N ASP A 70 -25.83 22.71 29.79
CA ASP A 70 -26.03 23.95 29.00
C ASP A 70 -24.97 24.16 27.90
N SER A 71 -23.93 23.33 27.89
CA SER A 71 -22.83 23.37 26.94
C SER A 71 -22.88 22.24 25.90
N GLU A 72 -23.96 21.45 25.89
CA GLU A 72 -24.21 20.39 24.92
C GLU A 72 -24.90 20.95 23.66
N TRP A 73 -24.62 20.34 22.51
CA TRP A 73 -25.16 20.76 21.23
C TRP A 73 -26.69 20.84 21.25
N GLU A 74 -27.34 19.90 21.91
CA GLU A 74 -28.80 19.79 22.06
C GLU A 74 -29.41 21.05 22.70
N GLN A 75 -28.69 21.72 23.60
CA GLN A 75 -29.14 22.94 24.26
C GLN A 75 -28.77 24.19 23.46
N VAL A 76 -27.55 24.24 22.92
CA VAL A 76 -27.04 25.38 22.15
C VAL A 76 -27.82 25.57 20.84
N SER A 77 -28.15 24.48 20.16
CA SER A 77 -28.86 24.50 18.87
C SER A 77 -30.32 24.98 18.97
N GLN A 78 -30.90 25.01 20.17
CA GLN A 78 -32.27 25.48 20.39
C GLN A 78 -32.37 26.96 20.79
N LYS A 79 -31.27 27.58 21.22
CA LYS A 79 -31.26 28.96 21.72
C LYS A 79 -30.86 29.96 20.61
N THR A 80 -31.60 31.06 20.46
CA THR A 80 -31.26 32.16 19.54
C THR A 80 -30.64 33.31 20.35
N PRO A 81 -29.51 33.92 19.90
CA PRO A 81 -28.83 33.73 18.61
C PRO A 81 -27.80 32.58 18.58
N GLN A 82 -27.63 31.82 19.65
CA GLN A 82 -26.55 30.84 19.80
C GLN A 82 -26.47 29.81 18.66
N LYS A 83 -27.63 29.32 18.20
CA LYS A 83 -27.75 28.40 17.06
C LYS A 83 -27.19 28.95 15.74
N THR A 84 -27.09 30.27 15.57
CA THR A 84 -26.60 30.87 14.33
C THR A 84 -25.07 30.93 14.26
N TYR A 85 -24.37 30.68 15.36
CA TYR A 85 -22.90 30.67 15.41
C TYR A 85 -22.30 29.36 14.89
N PHE A 86 -23.08 28.28 14.82
CA PHE A 86 -22.63 26.96 14.45
C PHE A 86 -23.56 26.36 13.40
N LYS A 87 -22.99 25.81 12.34
CA LYS A 87 -23.71 25.19 11.23
C LYS A 87 -24.34 23.86 11.63
N ASP A 88 -23.58 23.02 12.33
CA ASP A 88 -23.96 21.66 12.71
C ASP A 88 -23.21 21.21 13.98
N GLN A 89 -23.63 20.06 14.53
CA GLN A 89 -23.03 19.45 15.72
C GLN A 89 -21.54 19.18 15.55
N LYS A 90 -21.13 18.73 14.35
CA LYS A 90 -19.73 18.42 14.08
C LYS A 90 -18.87 19.68 14.20
N GLN A 91 -19.29 20.80 13.61
CA GLN A 91 -18.58 22.06 13.73
C GLN A 91 -18.51 22.52 15.19
N PHE A 92 -19.60 22.38 15.94
CA PHE A 92 -19.63 22.72 17.37
C PHE A 92 -18.62 21.89 18.17
N ASP A 93 -18.63 20.57 18.01
CA ASP A 93 -17.73 19.64 18.70
C ASP A 93 -16.25 19.89 18.31
N ASP A 94 -15.99 20.09 17.01
CA ASP A 94 -14.65 20.42 16.50
C ASP A 94 -14.15 21.74 17.12
N MET A 95 -14.98 22.80 17.11
CA MET A 95 -14.61 24.10 17.69
C MET A 95 -14.39 24.00 19.20
N LYS A 96 -15.23 23.26 19.92
CA LYS A 96 -15.10 23.08 21.37
C LYS A 96 -13.86 22.26 21.75
N SER A 97 -13.56 21.20 21.01
CA SER A 97 -12.35 20.39 21.18
C SER A 97 -11.09 21.20 20.91
N ASN A 98 -11.07 21.96 19.81
CA ASN A 98 -9.95 22.84 19.46
C ASN A 98 -9.80 23.99 20.46
N TYR A 99 -10.90 24.54 20.98
CA TYR A 99 -10.86 25.56 22.02
C TYR A 99 -10.28 25.03 23.33
N LYS A 100 -10.69 23.84 23.78
CA LYS A 100 -10.07 23.15 24.92
C LYS A 100 -8.57 22.94 24.70
N THR A 101 -8.17 22.56 23.49
CA THR A 101 -6.76 22.42 23.12
C THR A 101 -6.02 23.76 23.18
N LEU A 102 -6.64 24.85 22.70
CA LEU A 102 -6.09 26.20 22.72
C LEU A 102 -5.79 26.66 24.15
N ILE A 103 -6.74 26.47 25.08
CA ILE A 103 -6.62 26.94 26.47
C ILE A 103 -5.84 25.97 27.37
N GLY A 104 -5.64 24.73 26.95
CA GLY A 104 -4.91 23.71 27.69
C GLY A 104 -3.39 23.96 27.77
N GLU A 105 -2.71 23.22 28.65
CA GLU A 105 -1.26 23.37 28.89
C GLU A 105 -0.40 23.11 27.64
N THR A 106 -0.83 22.20 26.77
CA THR A 106 -0.09 21.83 25.54
C THR A 106 0.09 22.98 24.56
N LYS A 107 -0.73 24.04 24.66
CA LYS A 107 -0.67 25.23 23.81
C LYS A 107 -0.30 26.50 24.58
N LYS A 108 0.23 26.38 25.81
CA LYS A 108 0.66 27.53 26.62
C LYS A 108 1.67 28.42 25.89
N GLN A 109 2.77 27.84 25.41
CA GLN A 109 3.79 28.58 24.66
C GLN A 109 3.21 29.27 23.43
N PHE A 110 2.35 28.56 22.68
CA PHE A 110 1.65 29.14 21.53
C PHE A 110 0.80 30.36 21.92
N ARG A 111 0.12 30.33 23.07
CA ARG A 111 -0.64 31.48 23.57
C ARG A 111 0.26 32.67 23.92
N GLU A 112 1.37 32.40 24.59
CA GLU A 112 2.36 33.41 24.98
C GLU A 112 3.00 34.06 23.74
N ASP A 113 3.46 33.25 22.77
CA ASP A 113 4.10 33.73 21.53
C ASP A 113 3.17 34.60 20.67
N ASN A 114 1.85 34.40 20.79
CA ASN A 114 0.84 35.11 20.00
C ASN A 114 0.05 36.16 20.82
N GLY A 115 0.44 36.42 22.07
CA GLY A 115 -0.20 37.43 22.92
C GLY A 115 -1.68 37.18 23.20
N ILE A 116 -2.07 35.92 23.41
CA ILE A 116 -3.46 35.49 23.65
C ILE A 116 -3.75 35.57 25.17
N PRO A 117 -4.88 36.15 25.62
CA PRO A 117 -5.99 36.65 24.82
C PRO A 117 -5.69 37.98 24.12
N LEU A 118 -6.12 38.08 22.87
CA LEU A 118 -5.95 39.29 22.08
C LEU A 118 -6.88 40.41 22.59
N PRO A 119 -6.44 41.69 22.57
CA PRO A 119 -7.31 42.83 22.86
C PRO A 119 -8.55 42.85 21.96
N ALA A 120 -9.70 43.30 22.46
CA ALA A 120 -10.98 43.27 21.72
C ALA A 120 -10.90 43.96 20.34
N ALA A 121 -10.26 45.12 20.27
CA ALA A 121 -10.05 45.83 19.00
C ALA A 121 -9.19 45.03 18.00
N ALA A 122 -8.14 44.35 18.48
CA ALA A 122 -7.30 43.50 17.65
C ALA A 122 -8.10 42.28 17.15
N ARG A 123 -8.88 41.62 18.03
CA ARG A 123 -9.77 40.52 17.66
C ARG A 123 -10.73 40.92 16.55
N GLN A 124 -11.40 42.07 16.70
CA GLN A 124 -12.36 42.56 15.72
C GLN A 124 -11.71 42.87 14.36
N ASN A 125 -10.52 43.49 14.36
CA ASN A 125 -9.80 43.88 13.14
C ASN A 125 -9.32 42.68 12.31
N ILE A 126 -8.90 41.59 12.96
CA ILE A 126 -8.32 40.43 12.25
C ILE A 126 -9.30 39.28 12.04
N ARG A 127 -10.47 39.29 12.71
CA ARG A 127 -11.49 38.22 12.65
C ARG A 127 -11.82 37.80 11.22
N GLY A 128 -12.10 38.77 10.34
CA GLY A 128 -12.45 38.49 8.94
C GLY A 128 -11.34 37.75 8.19
N ALA A 129 -10.09 38.22 8.35
CA ALA A 129 -8.92 37.61 7.72
C ALA A 129 -8.65 36.19 8.27
N MET A 130 -8.75 36.01 9.58
CA MET A 130 -8.55 34.69 10.22
C MET A 130 -9.65 33.70 9.84
N THR A 131 -10.90 34.16 9.73
CA THR A 131 -12.03 33.33 9.27
C THR A 131 -11.80 32.87 7.84
N GLN A 132 -11.40 33.77 6.94
CA GLN A 132 -11.09 33.40 5.55
C GLN A 132 -9.92 32.42 5.46
N LEU A 133 -8.87 32.61 6.26
CA LEU A 133 -7.72 31.73 6.29
C LEU A 133 -8.09 30.33 6.81
N ALA A 134 -8.86 30.25 7.90
CA ALA A 134 -9.36 28.98 8.43
C ALA A 134 -10.25 28.24 7.43
N ASN A 135 -11.16 28.95 6.75
CA ASN A 135 -12.01 28.35 5.71
C ASN A 135 -11.18 27.79 4.54
N LYS A 136 -10.15 28.53 4.08
CA LYS A 136 -9.25 28.05 3.03
C LYS A 136 -8.49 26.79 3.47
N VAL A 137 -7.98 26.78 4.69
CA VAL A 137 -7.29 25.62 5.25
C VAL A 137 -8.20 24.40 5.37
N GLN A 138 -9.44 24.59 5.82
CA GLN A 138 -10.42 23.52 5.93
C GLN A 138 -10.76 22.94 4.56
N ASN A 139 -10.96 23.78 3.53
CA ASN A 139 -11.19 23.32 2.16
C ASN A 139 -10.02 22.50 1.63
N ILE A 140 -8.78 22.94 1.87
CA ILE A 140 -7.57 22.19 1.49
C ILE A 140 -7.49 20.86 2.25
N GLN A 141 -7.83 20.85 3.55
CA GLN A 141 -7.85 19.64 4.36
C GLN A 141 -8.83 18.62 3.80
N THR A 142 -10.07 19.03 3.54
CA THR A 142 -11.10 18.16 2.97
C THR A 142 -10.68 17.63 1.59
N ALA A 143 -10.15 18.50 0.72
CA ALA A 143 -9.67 18.08 -0.59
C ALA A 143 -8.51 17.06 -0.48
N PHE A 144 -7.58 17.27 0.45
CA PHE A 144 -6.49 16.35 0.71
C PHE A 144 -6.98 15.01 1.25
N GLU A 145 -7.90 15.00 2.22
CA GLU A 145 -8.48 13.78 2.78
C GLU A 145 -9.19 12.96 1.70
N VAL A 146 -9.98 13.61 0.84
CA VAL A 146 -10.63 12.97 -0.31
C VAL A 146 -9.61 12.39 -1.28
N ALA A 147 -8.58 13.15 -1.65
CA ALA A 147 -7.52 12.68 -2.54
C ALA A 147 -6.78 11.47 -1.97
N ASN A 148 -6.43 11.50 -0.68
CA ASN A 148 -5.75 10.41 0.01
C ASN A 148 -6.61 9.15 0.12
N GLN A 149 -7.92 9.30 0.39
CA GLN A 149 -8.86 8.18 0.37
C GLN A 149 -8.96 7.55 -1.03
N GLN A 150 -9.04 8.38 -2.07
CA GLN A 150 -9.10 7.92 -3.46
C GLN A 150 -7.81 7.21 -3.87
N GLU A 151 -6.65 7.76 -3.53
CA GLU A 151 -5.36 7.11 -3.80
C GLU A 151 -5.25 5.75 -3.10
N THR A 152 -5.61 5.68 -1.81
CA THR A 152 -5.61 4.43 -1.05
C THR A 152 -6.56 3.39 -1.66
N LYS A 153 -7.72 3.82 -2.19
CA LYS A 153 -8.65 2.95 -2.92
C LYS A 153 -8.03 2.43 -4.21
N LEU A 154 -7.43 3.30 -5.02
CA LEU A 154 -6.79 2.92 -6.29
C LEU A 154 -5.61 1.96 -6.07
N ARG A 155 -4.80 2.17 -5.02
CA ARG A 155 -3.70 1.26 -4.67
C ARG A 155 -4.20 -0.14 -4.30
N ARG A 156 -5.31 -0.23 -3.56
CA ARG A 156 -5.96 -1.52 -3.25
C ARG A 156 -6.43 -2.23 -4.51
N GLN A 157 -7.08 -1.50 -5.42
CA GLN A 157 -7.54 -2.04 -6.71
C GLN A 157 -6.37 -2.52 -7.57
N ALA A 158 -5.32 -1.71 -7.72
CA ALA A 158 -4.13 -2.06 -8.47
C ALA A 158 -3.48 -3.34 -7.93
N LYS A 159 -3.31 -3.44 -6.62
CA LYS A 159 -2.80 -4.65 -5.96
C LYS A 159 -3.67 -5.88 -6.24
N LYS A 160 -4.99 -5.75 -6.12
CA LYS A 160 -5.92 -6.84 -6.44
C LYS A 160 -5.72 -7.31 -7.87
N HIS A 161 -5.76 -6.40 -8.84
CA HIS A 161 -5.54 -6.75 -10.25
C HIS A 161 -4.18 -7.41 -10.51
N MET A 162 -3.10 -6.89 -9.93
CA MET A 162 -1.76 -7.46 -10.09
C MET A 162 -1.64 -8.85 -9.48
N MET A 163 -2.16 -9.05 -8.27
CA MET A 163 -2.14 -10.36 -7.62
C MET A 163 -3.06 -11.35 -8.33
N THR A 164 -4.20 -10.90 -8.87
CA THR A 164 -5.11 -11.75 -9.65
C THR A 164 -4.45 -12.15 -10.97
N ALA A 165 -3.76 -11.24 -11.66
CA ALA A 165 -3.00 -11.57 -12.85
C ALA A 165 -1.85 -12.56 -12.56
N LEU A 166 -1.23 -12.47 -11.37
CA LEU A 166 -0.14 -13.35 -10.98
C LEU A 166 -0.62 -14.75 -10.53
N TYR A 167 -1.62 -14.81 -9.64
CA TYR A 167 -2.02 -16.04 -8.94
C TYR A 167 -3.43 -16.54 -9.28
N GLY A 168 -4.19 -15.80 -10.09
CA GLY A 168 -5.57 -16.12 -10.42
C GLY A 168 -6.60 -15.64 -9.38
N GLU A 169 -7.87 -15.72 -9.75
CA GLU A 169 -8.99 -15.22 -8.93
C GLU A 169 -9.17 -16.02 -7.64
N THR A 170 -9.03 -17.36 -7.69
CA THR A 170 -9.20 -18.22 -6.52
C THR A 170 -8.21 -17.87 -5.40
N ALA A 171 -6.94 -17.66 -5.74
CA ALA A 171 -5.92 -17.28 -4.78
C ALA A 171 -6.12 -15.86 -4.21
N THR A 172 -6.83 -15.00 -4.93
CA THR A 172 -7.00 -13.58 -4.59
C THR A 172 -8.38 -13.20 -4.08
N ALA A 173 -9.28 -14.17 -3.92
CA ALA A 173 -10.63 -13.96 -3.40
C ALA A 173 -10.67 -13.29 -2.02
N THR A 174 -9.60 -13.43 -1.22
CA THR A 174 -9.47 -12.84 0.12
C THR A 174 -8.95 -11.40 0.12
N ILE A 175 -8.57 -10.84 -1.04
CA ILE A 175 -8.17 -9.44 -1.15
C ILE A 175 -9.43 -8.59 -1.09
N THR A 176 -9.70 -8.05 0.11
CA THR A 176 -10.82 -7.15 0.37
C THR A 176 -10.43 -5.69 0.17
N ASP A 177 -11.43 -4.84 -0.03
CA ASP A 177 -11.28 -3.40 -0.11
C ASP A 177 -10.85 -2.74 1.22
N THR A 178 -10.76 -3.51 2.31
CA THR A 178 -10.36 -3.01 3.64
C THR A 178 -8.93 -3.36 4.02
N ARG A 179 -8.26 -4.24 3.27
CA ARG A 179 -6.89 -4.65 3.56
C ARG A 179 -5.92 -3.51 3.26
N ASP A 180 -4.90 -3.37 4.10
CA ASP A 180 -3.81 -2.42 3.87
C ASP A 180 -3.19 -2.67 2.48
N PRO A 181 -3.17 -1.66 1.58
CA PRO A 181 -2.54 -1.79 0.27
C PRO A 181 -1.05 -2.14 0.37
N ASP A 182 -0.37 -1.79 1.46
CA ASP A 182 1.06 -2.01 1.64
C ASP A 182 1.41 -3.30 2.39
N ALA A 183 0.44 -3.97 2.99
CA ALA A 183 0.70 -5.23 3.69
C ALA A 183 1.15 -6.32 2.71
N ASP A 184 2.08 -7.18 3.09
CA ASP A 184 2.46 -8.30 2.24
C ASP A 184 1.26 -9.20 1.91
N PHE A 185 1.22 -9.69 0.68
CA PHE A 185 0.22 -10.65 0.21
C PHE A 185 0.90 -11.95 -0.17
N GLN A 186 0.59 -13.01 0.58
CA GLN A 186 1.09 -14.36 0.37
C GLN A 186 -0.13 -15.29 0.41
N PRO A 187 -0.69 -15.69 -0.74
CA PRO A 187 -1.83 -16.61 -0.75
C PRO A 187 -1.38 -18.02 -0.37
N ASP A 188 -2.28 -18.80 0.23
CA ASP A 188 -2.07 -20.24 0.37
C ASP A 188 -2.27 -20.94 -0.98
N LEU A 189 -1.19 -21.05 -1.74
CA LEU A 189 -1.20 -21.69 -3.04
C LEU A 189 -1.36 -23.20 -2.97
N SER A 190 -1.19 -23.84 -1.81
CA SER A 190 -1.32 -25.30 -1.69
C SER A 190 -2.74 -25.78 -1.99
N THR A 191 -3.72 -24.89 -1.85
CA THR A 191 -5.15 -25.14 -2.12
C THR A 191 -5.68 -24.30 -3.28
N SER A 192 -5.10 -23.12 -3.52
CA SER A 192 -5.62 -22.12 -4.45
C SER A 192 -4.82 -21.97 -5.75
N PHE A 193 -3.80 -22.78 -6.00
CA PHE A 193 -3.00 -22.69 -7.23
C PHE A 193 -3.90 -22.68 -8.49
N PRO A 194 -3.61 -21.81 -9.50
CA PRO A 194 -4.47 -21.57 -10.66
C PRO A 194 -4.37 -22.67 -11.75
N LEU A 195 -4.31 -23.94 -11.34
CA LEU A 195 -4.45 -25.12 -12.20
C LEU A 195 -5.40 -26.11 -11.52
N THR A 196 -6.02 -27.01 -12.29
CA THR A 196 -6.97 -27.97 -11.72
C THR A 196 -6.27 -29.10 -10.97
N ALA A 197 -4.97 -29.32 -11.25
CA ALA A 197 -4.11 -30.29 -10.56
C ALA A 197 -4.58 -31.75 -10.71
N SER A 198 -5.41 -32.02 -11.71
CA SER A 198 -6.05 -33.33 -11.92
C SER A 198 -5.63 -33.98 -13.24
N ASN A 199 -4.91 -33.27 -14.11
CA ASN A 199 -4.51 -33.75 -15.42
C ASN A 199 -2.99 -33.75 -15.61
N THR A 200 -2.54 -34.24 -16.76
CA THR A 200 -1.14 -34.11 -17.20
C THR A 200 -0.80 -32.64 -17.49
N ARG A 201 0.49 -32.31 -17.53
CA ARG A 201 0.97 -30.98 -17.94
C ARG A 201 0.29 -30.50 -19.21
N ASP A 202 0.29 -31.34 -20.25
CA ASP A 202 -0.16 -30.90 -21.57
C ASP A 202 -1.67 -30.63 -21.60
N GLU A 203 -2.46 -31.33 -20.80
CA GLU A 203 -3.88 -31.03 -20.64
C GLU A 203 -4.11 -29.76 -19.81
N GLU A 204 -3.41 -29.58 -18.68
CA GLU A 204 -3.50 -28.36 -17.85
C GLU A 204 -3.01 -27.09 -18.59
N CYS A 205 -2.06 -27.27 -19.51
CA CYS A 205 -1.37 -26.20 -20.24
C CYS A 205 -1.94 -25.95 -21.65
N LYS A 206 -2.98 -26.69 -22.06
CA LYS A 206 -3.77 -26.30 -23.22
C LYS A 206 -4.49 -25.00 -22.89
N LYS A 207 -4.58 -24.11 -23.89
CA LYS A 207 -5.29 -22.85 -23.75
C LYS A 207 -6.74 -23.14 -23.28
N PRO A 208 -7.12 -22.70 -22.08
CA PRO A 208 -8.46 -22.91 -21.57
C PRO A 208 -9.45 -22.03 -22.35
N PRO A 209 -10.73 -22.43 -22.38
CA PRO A 209 -11.80 -21.49 -22.72
C PRO A 209 -11.77 -20.30 -21.74
N PRO A 210 -12.16 -19.09 -22.19
CA PRO A 210 -11.97 -17.82 -21.49
C PRO A 210 -12.64 -17.70 -20.09
N THR A 211 -13.43 -18.70 -19.68
CA THR A 211 -14.18 -18.73 -18.41
C THR A 211 -13.71 -19.83 -17.44
N SER A 212 -12.61 -20.53 -17.74
CA SER A 212 -12.13 -21.66 -16.92
C SER A 212 -10.79 -21.38 -16.26
N ALA A 213 -10.56 -22.01 -15.10
CA ALA A 213 -9.25 -22.01 -14.45
C ALA A 213 -8.26 -22.82 -15.30
N GLY A 214 -7.07 -22.27 -15.55
CA GLY A 214 -6.02 -22.95 -16.31
C GLY A 214 -4.90 -22.02 -16.76
N ALA A 215 -3.97 -22.55 -17.56
CA ALA A 215 -2.92 -21.74 -18.20
C ALA A 215 -3.50 -20.55 -18.97
N GLY A 216 -2.85 -19.40 -19.01
CA GLY A 216 -3.32 -18.20 -19.70
C GLY A 216 -4.31 -17.35 -18.91
N THR A 217 -4.74 -17.80 -17.73
CA THR A 217 -5.54 -17.00 -16.78
C THR A 217 -4.73 -16.44 -15.62
N ALA A 218 -3.51 -16.95 -15.39
CA ALA A 218 -2.60 -16.49 -14.36
C ALA A 218 -1.14 -16.74 -14.75
N LEU A 219 -0.27 -15.76 -14.50
CA LEU A 219 1.17 -15.85 -14.84
C LEU A 219 1.88 -16.99 -14.11
N ALA A 220 1.46 -17.35 -12.89
CA ALA A 220 2.05 -18.49 -12.17
C ALA A 220 1.73 -19.83 -12.85
N ALA A 221 0.52 -19.99 -13.42
CA ALA A 221 0.17 -21.17 -14.21
C ALA A 221 0.96 -21.18 -15.52
N ASP A 222 1.06 -20.04 -16.21
CA ASP A 222 1.85 -19.91 -17.44
C ASP A 222 3.31 -20.26 -17.20
N ALA A 223 3.92 -19.77 -16.13
CA ALA A 223 5.29 -20.07 -15.78
C ALA A 223 5.50 -21.57 -15.52
N ILE A 224 4.59 -22.24 -14.80
CA ILE A 224 4.66 -23.69 -14.65
C ILE A 224 4.61 -24.38 -16.01
N CYS A 225 3.68 -23.98 -16.88
CA CYS A 225 3.55 -24.56 -18.20
C CYS A 225 4.79 -24.35 -19.07
N LEU A 226 5.37 -23.15 -19.08
CA LEU A 226 6.54 -22.82 -19.88
C LEU A 226 7.82 -23.44 -19.33
N CYS A 227 7.92 -23.61 -18.01
CA CYS A 227 9.17 -23.98 -17.36
C CYS A 227 9.28 -25.46 -17.00
N THR A 228 8.17 -26.18 -16.96
CA THR A 228 8.15 -27.63 -16.72
C THR A 228 7.95 -28.42 -18.00
N LYS A 229 8.42 -29.68 -18.02
CA LYS A 229 8.23 -30.61 -19.13
C LYS A 229 7.32 -31.77 -18.71
N SER A 230 6.55 -32.28 -19.66
CA SER A 230 5.78 -33.53 -19.53
C SER A 230 6.71 -34.75 -19.67
N ALA A 231 7.69 -34.87 -18.79
CA ALA A 231 8.75 -35.89 -18.89
C ALA A 231 9.10 -36.48 -17.51
N THR A 232 9.56 -37.73 -17.51
CA THR A 232 9.94 -38.44 -16.29
C THR A 232 11.33 -38.05 -15.75
N THR A 233 12.21 -37.45 -16.58
CA THR A 233 13.64 -37.30 -16.24
C THR A 233 14.32 -35.96 -16.64
N ALA A 234 13.64 -35.03 -17.31
CA ALA A 234 14.19 -33.71 -17.67
C ALA A 234 13.18 -32.60 -17.35
N HIS A 235 13.56 -31.60 -16.55
CA HIS A 235 12.58 -30.83 -15.75
C HIS A 235 12.62 -29.31 -15.92
N ASP A 236 13.68 -28.76 -16.50
CA ASP A 236 13.91 -27.31 -16.55
C ASP A 236 13.92 -26.84 -18.01
N ALA A 237 12.85 -26.17 -18.45
CA ALA A 237 12.78 -25.57 -19.78
C ALA A 237 13.13 -24.07 -19.78
N CYS A 238 13.02 -23.41 -18.62
CA CYS A 238 13.22 -21.97 -18.46
C CYS A 238 14.57 -21.60 -17.83
N LEU A 239 15.60 -22.46 -17.80
CA LEU A 239 16.87 -22.09 -17.18
C LEU A 239 18.04 -22.65 -17.98
N SER A 240 18.99 -21.78 -18.32
CA SER A 240 20.31 -22.17 -18.82
C SER A 240 21.24 -22.64 -17.69
N SER A 241 21.00 -22.15 -16.47
CA SER A 241 21.64 -22.57 -15.23
C SER A 241 20.67 -22.42 -14.05
N GLY A 242 20.59 -23.40 -13.16
CA GLY A 242 19.64 -23.43 -12.04
C GLY A 242 19.00 -24.82 -11.88
N ASN A 243 18.08 -24.97 -10.92
CA ASN A 243 17.34 -26.21 -10.72
C ASN A 243 15.96 -25.93 -10.10
N ILE A 244 14.89 -26.10 -10.87
CA ILE A 244 13.50 -26.00 -10.35
C ILE A 244 12.97 -27.34 -9.78
N GLY A 245 13.82 -28.34 -9.70
CA GLY A 245 13.58 -29.65 -9.08
C GLY A 245 13.19 -30.73 -10.09
N SER A 246 13.05 -31.95 -9.58
CA SER A 246 12.60 -33.12 -10.36
C SER A 246 11.08 -33.32 -10.35
N TYR A 247 10.31 -32.33 -9.87
CA TYR A 247 8.86 -32.46 -9.83
C TYR A 247 8.35 -32.48 -11.28
N ASN A 248 7.77 -33.61 -11.68
CA ASN A 248 7.22 -33.80 -13.01
C ASN A 248 5.70 -33.65 -12.98
N MET A 249 5.16 -33.11 -14.07
CA MET A 249 3.72 -33.07 -14.31
C MET A 249 3.32 -34.12 -15.36
N HIS A 250 3.93 -35.31 -15.28
CA HIS A 250 3.66 -36.41 -16.21
C HIS A 250 2.24 -36.99 -16.01
N GLY A 251 1.66 -36.80 -14.82
CA GLY A 251 0.29 -37.16 -14.47
C GLY A 251 -0.35 -36.11 -13.56
N ALA A 252 -1.49 -36.46 -12.97
CA ALA A 252 -2.17 -35.62 -11.98
C ALA A 252 -1.20 -35.16 -10.88
N THR A 253 -1.07 -33.85 -10.71
CA THR A 253 -0.07 -33.25 -9.82
C THR A 253 -0.77 -32.38 -8.80
N ALA A 254 -0.72 -32.77 -7.53
CA ALA A 254 -1.36 -32.04 -6.44
C ALA A 254 -0.94 -30.56 -6.40
N LYS A 255 -1.87 -29.68 -6.03
CA LYS A 255 -1.63 -28.23 -5.93
C LYS A 255 -0.49 -27.86 -4.99
N ALA A 256 -0.27 -28.59 -3.90
CA ALA A 256 0.88 -28.39 -3.02
C ALA A 256 2.23 -28.56 -3.74
N THR A 257 2.30 -29.51 -4.68
CA THR A 257 3.48 -29.72 -5.53
C THR A 257 3.66 -28.56 -6.50
N LEU A 258 2.57 -28.07 -7.12
CA LEU A 258 2.59 -26.90 -7.99
C LEU A 258 3.03 -25.63 -7.25
N ALA A 259 2.54 -25.43 -6.02
CA ALA A 259 2.97 -24.33 -5.16
C ALA A 259 4.47 -24.40 -4.84
N THR A 260 4.99 -25.60 -4.60
CA THR A 260 6.43 -25.83 -4.38
C THR A 260 7.25 -25.52 -5.65
N LEU A 261 6.80 -25.98 -6.81
CA LEU A 261 7.42 -25.68 -8.10
C LEU A 261 7.44 -24.17 -8.38
N TRP A 262 6.31 -23.50 -8.17
CA TRP A 262 6.23 -22.05 -8.30
C TRP A 262 7.19 -21.32 -7.36
N GLY A 263 7.29 -21.76 -6.10
CA GLY A 263 8.25 -21.19 -5.14
C GLY A 263 9.69 -21.25 -5.64
N LYS A 264 10.07 -22.34 -6.33
CA LYS A 264 11.39 -22.50 -6.95
C LYS A 264 11.57 -21.61 -8.18
N ILE A 265 10.58 -21.56 -9.08
CA ILE A 265 10.61 -20.66 -10.24
C ILE A 265 10.76 -19.21 -9.78
N LYS A 266 9.97 -18.78 -8.80
CA LYS A 266 10.05 -17.44 -8.21
C LYS A 266 11.45 -17.14 -7.67
N ALA A 267 12.06 -18.08 -6.95
CA ALA A 267 13.41 -17.91 -6.40
C ALA A 267 14.48 -17.73 -7.49
N GLU A 268 14.30 -18.34 -8.67
CA GLU A 268 15.19 -18.10 -9.82
C GLU A 268 14.89 -16.76 -10.50
N CYS A 269 13.62 -16.37 -10.63
CA CYS A 269 13.24 -15.04 -11.12
C CYS A 269 13.83 -13.91 -10.26
N ASP A 270 13.84 -14.07 -8.94
CA ASP A 270 14.40 -13.10 -7.98
C ASP A 270 15.92 -12.89 -8.16
N LYS A 271 16.63 -13.82 -8.85
CA LYS A 271 18.06 -13.66 -9.20
C LYS A 271 18.26 -12.87 -10.49
N ILE A 272 17.30 -12.93 -11.41
CA ILE A 272 17.35 -12.31 -12.73
C ILE A 272 16.84 -10.87 -12.66
N VAL A 273 15.74 -10.67 -11.93
CA VAL A 273 15.12 -9.35 -11.73
C VAL A 273 15.62 -8.80 -10.39
N PRO A 274 16.55 -7.83 -10.37
CA PRO A 274 17.04 -7.27 -9.12
C PRO A 274 15.89 -6.60 -8.35
N ALA A 275 15.87 -6.76 -7.03
CA ALA A 275 14.81 -6.25 -6.13
C ALA A 275 14.67 -4.71 -6.07
N SER A 276 15.43 -3.96 -6.88
CA SER A 276 15.54 -2.50 -6.80
C SER A 276 15.49 -1.85 -8.17
N GLY A 277 14.50 -0.99 -8.40
CA GLY A 277 14.66 0.17 -9.30
C GLY A 277 13.55 0.44 -10.32
N GLN A 278 12.55 -0.41 -10.46
CA GLN A 278 11.42 -0.07 -11.33
C GLN A 278 10.30 0.60 -10.54
N GLU A 279 10.12 1.89 -10.80
CA GLU A 279 8.90 2.60 -10.42
C GLU A 279 7.71 1.92 -11.11
N LEU A 280 6.71 1.58 -10.30
CA LEU A 280 5.47 0.99 -10.78
C LEU A 280 4.67 2.07 -11.52
N SER A 281 4.78 2.10 -12.83
CA SER A 281 4.06 3.05 -13.70
C SER A 281 3.30 2.31 -14.79
N ALA A 282 2.29 2.97 -15.35
CA ALA A 282 1.56 2.45 -16.52
C ALA A 282 2.51 2.14 -17.69
N ALA A 283 3.52 2.99 -17.91
CA ALA A 283 4.51 2.80 -18.96
C ALA A 283 5.39 1.56 -18.70
N THR A 284 5.84 1.36 -17.46
CA THR A 284 6.64 0.19 -17.07
C THR A 284 5.84 -1.10 -17.29
N LEU A 285 4.55 -1.11 -16.92
CA LEU A 285 3.67 -2.26 -17.11
C LEU A 285 3.40 -2.54 -18.59
N GLN A 286 3.13 -1.52 -19.39
CA GLN A 286 2.94 -1.69 -20.84
C GLN A 286 4.20 -2.21 -21.52
N ALA A 287 5.38 -1.72 -21.14
CA ALA A 287 6.65 -2.22 -21.66
C ALA A 287 6.88 -3.69 -21.30
N ALA A 288 6.55 -4.09 -20.06
CA ALA A 288 6.64 -5.48 -19.63
C ALA A 288 5.68 -6.40 -20.40
N ILE A 289 4.42 -5.96 -20.58
CA ILE A 289 3.42 -6.67 -21.39
C ILE A 289 3.89 -6.81 -22.84
N GLY A 290 4.38 -5.73 -23.44
CA GLY A 290 4.92 -5.74 -24.80
C GLY A 290 6.10 -6.71 -24.95
N SER A 291 7.02 -6.71 -23.98
CA SER A 291 8.15 -7.64 -23.96
C SER A 291 7.69 -9.10 -23.89
N TYR A 292 6.73 -9.41 -23.00
CA TYR A 292 6.16 -10.75 -22.85
C TYR A 292 5.54 -11.25 -24.17
N PHE A 293 4.69 -10.45 -24.80
CA PHE A 293 4.02 -10.86 -26.04
C PHE A 293 4.94 -10.86 -27.27
N SER A 294 6.00 -10.04 -27.28
CA SER A 294 6.99 -10.06 -28.37
C SER A 294 7.79 -11.37 -28.46
N GLY A 295 7.91 -12.12 -27.36
CA GLY A 295 8.51 -13.45 -27.35
C GLY A 295 7.56 -14.57 -27.82
N GLY A 296 6.25 -14.31 -27.89
CA GLY A 296 5.25 -15.27 -28.32
C GLY A 296 5.19 -15.40 -29.84
N GLY A 297 5.53 -16.57 -30.38
CA GLY A 297 5.41 -16.88 -31.82
C GLY A 297 6.69 -17.41 -32.47
N SER A 298 7.85 -17.26 -31.82
CA SER A 298 9.05 -18.01 -32.16
C SER A 298 8.96 -19.40 -31.52
N ASN A 299 9.39 -20.45 -32.21
CA ASN A 299 9.40 -21.81 -31.66
C ASN A 299 10.18 -21.77 -30.33
N TRP A 300 9.50 -21.94 -29.19
CA TRP A 300 10.05 -21.63 -27.87
C TRP A 300 11.35 -22.40 -27.56
N GLY A 301 11.51 -23.60 -28.15
CA GLY A 301 12.73 -24.39 -28.07
C GLY A 301 13.95 -23.75 -28.76
N SER A 302 13.77 -22.92 -29.79
CA SER A 302 14.86 -22.23 -30.50
C SER A 302 15.16 -20.84 -29.92
N ALA A 303 14.21 -20.23 -29.21
CA ALA A 303 14.37 -18.92 -28.58
C ALA A 303 15.10 -18.99 -27.22
N MET A 304 15.02 -20.13 -26.51
CA MET A 304 15.61 -20.35 -25.19
C MET A 304 17.12 -20.61 -25.20
N ASP A 305 17.70 -21.08 -26.31
CA ASP A 305 19.17 -21.20 -26.46
C ASP A 305 19.90 -19.86 -26.30
N SER A 306 19.17 -18.74 -26.34
CA SER A 306 19.77 -17.41 -26.38
C SER A 306 19.23 -16.37 -25.40
N ASN A 307 18.19 -16.59 -24.57
CA ASN A 307 17.44 -15.41 -24.03
C ASN A 307 17.26 -15.18 -22.52
N LEU A 308 17.51 -16.11 -21.60
CA LEU A 308 17.32 -15.76 -20.18
C LEU A 308 18.53 -15.10 -19.51
N ASP A 309 19.74 -15.35 -20.01
CA ASP A 309 20.98 -14.73 -19.49
C ASP A 309 21.41 -13.50 -20.32
N SER A 310 20.96 -13.40 -21.58
CA SER A 310 21.41 -12.37 -22.52
C SER A 310 20.66 -11.04 -22.41
N THR A 311 19.40 -11.06 -21.96
CA THR A 311 18.57 -9.85 -21.82
C THR A 311 18.80 -9.12 -20.50
N ALA A 312 19.28 -9.81 -19.45
CA ALA A 312 19.66 -9.20 -18.17
C ALA A 312 21.03 -8.49 -18.22
N ARG A 313 21.93 -8.91 -19.13
CA ARG A 313 23.20 -8.20 -19.37
C ARG A 313 22.99 -7.09 -20.40
N ARG A 314 22.62 -5.89 -19.92
CA ARG A 314 22.82 -4.67 -20.70
C ARG A 314 24.28 -4.64 -21.17
N ARG A 315 24.50 -4.81 -22.48
CA ARG A 315 25.78 -4.51 -23.13
C ARG A 315 26.13 -3.05 -22.80
N PRO A 316 27.30 -2.73 -22.23
CA PRO A 316 27.80 -1.38 -22.30
C PRO A 316 28.01 -1.07 -23.78
N GLN A 317 27.44 0.04 -24.26
CA GLN A 317 27.76 0.56 -25.59
C GLN A 317 29.27 0.74 -25.67
N ARG A 318 29.94 -0.05 -26.53
CA ARG A 318 31.30 0.28 -26.95
C ARG A 318 31.20 1.54 -27.78
N GLY A 319 31.70 2.64 -27.20
CA GLY A 319 32.01 3.86 -27.93
C GLY A 319 32.92 3.54 -29.10
N LYS A 320 32.61 4.16 -30.24
CA LYS A 320 33.48 4.24 -31.40
C LYS A 320 34.75 5.00 -31.01
N THR A 321 35.89 4.41 -31.34
CA THR A 321 37.13 5.11 -31.71
C THR A 321 37.68 4.38 -32.92
#